data_AF-A0SMG3-F1
#
_entry.id   AF-A0SMG3-F1
#
_cell.length_a   1.000
_cell.length_b   1.000
_cell.length_c   1.000
_cell.angle_alpha   90.00
_cell.angle_beta   90.00
_cell.angle_gamma   90.00
#
_symmetry.space_group_name_H-M   'P 1'
#
loop_
_entity.id
_entity.type
_entity.pdbx_description
1 polymer ?
#
loop_
_entity_poly.entity_id
_entity_poly.type
_entity_poly.pdbx_seq_one_letter_code
_entity_poly.pdbx_strand_id
1 'polypeptide(L)' 'YLTREVFDQLKTKKTSFGSTLLDVIQSGLENHDSGVGIYAPDAEAYTVFADLFDPIIDDYHKGFKKTDKHPPK' A
#
# COMPACT_ATOMS: atom_id res chain seq x y z
N TYR A 1 -3.39 7.46 6.23
CA TYR A 1 -2.30 6.99 5.35
C TYR A 1 -2.49 7.44 3.91
N LEU A 2 -3.62 7.14 3.27
CA LEU A 2 -3.97 7.73 1.97
C LEU A 2 -4.44 9.19 2.10
N THR A 3 -3.52 10.11 2.39
CA THR A 3 -3.83 11.55 2.38
C THR A 3 -4.01 12.04 0.95
N ARG A 4 -4.50 13.29 0.77
CA ARG A 4 -4.64 13.88 -0.56
C ARG A 4 -3.30 13.94 -1.30
N GLU A 5 -2.25 14.31 -0.60
CA GLU A 5 -0.90 14.43 -1.15
C GLU A 5 -0.38 13.07 -1.63
N VAL A 6 -0.56 12.00 -0.82
CA VAL A 6 -0.19 10.63 -1.20
C VAL A 6 -1.03 10.15 -2.38
N PHE A 7 -2.35 10.40 -2.37
CA PHE A 7 -3.22 10.03 -3.48
C PHE A 7 -2.78 10.72 -4.79
N ASP A 8 -2.51 12.03 -4.75
CA ASP A 8 -2.11 12.80 -5.92
C ASP A 8 -0.76 12.32 -6.49
N GLN A 9 0.16 11.86 -5.63
CA GLN A 9 1.44 11.26 -6.05
C GLN A 9 1.29 9.87 -6.68
N LEU A 10 0.29 9.09 -6.26
CA LEU A 10 0.18 7.66 -6.62
C LEU A 10 -0.87 7.38 -7.70
N LYS A 11 -1.91 8.21 -7.85
CA LYS A 11 -3.10 7.92 -8.68
C LYS A 11 -2.82 7.64 -10.16
N THR A 12 -1.71 8.12 -10.71
CA THR A 12 -1.34 7.89 -12.12
C THR A 12 -0.25 6.82 -12.29
N LYS A 13 0.30 6.28 -11.20
CA LYS A 13 1.31 5.22 -11.27
C LYS A 13 0.66 3.89 -11.65
N LYS A 14 1.46 3.05 -12.32
CA LYS A 14 1.11 1.67 -12.64
C LYS A 14 2.32 0.76 -12.44
N THR A 15 2.09 -0.47 -12.06
CA THR A 15 3.11 -1.53 -12.07
C THR A 15 3.39 -1.97 -13.50
N SER A 16 4.45 -2.75 -13.69
CA SER A 16 4.78 -3.40 -14.97
C SER A 16 3.71 -4.39 -15.44
N PHE A 17 2.87 -4.91 -14.52
CA PHE A 17 1.69 -5.72 -14.84
C PHE A 17 0.45 -4.87 -15.15
N GLY A 18 0.56 -3.55 -15.07
CA GLY A 18 -0.53 -2.62 -15.36
C GLY A 18 -1.47 -2.35 -14.18
N SER A 19 -1.19 -2.89 -12.99
CA SER A 19 -1.98 -2.66 -11.78
C SER A 19 -1.87 -1.20 -11.32
N THR A 20 -2.99 -0.67 -10.84
CA THR A 20 -3.20 0.74 -10.52
C THR A 20 -3.42 0.94 -9.03
N LEU A 21 -3.46 2.21 -8.59
CA LEU A 21 -3.85 2.54 -7.22
C LEU A 21 -5.27 2.05 -6.87
N LEU A 22 -6.19 2.00 -7.85
CA LEU A 22 -7.55 1.51 -7.61
C LEU A 22 -7.52 0.03 -7.22
N ASP A 23 -6.73 -0.79 -7.91
CA ASP A 23 -6.58 -2.23 -7.60
C ASP A 23 -6.05 -2.44 -6.17
N VAL A 24 -5.28 -1.49 -5.64
CA VAL A 24 -4.74 -1.53 -4.27
C VAL A 24 -5.79 -1.17 -3.23
N ILE A 25 -6.61 -0.14 -3.46
CA ILE A 25 -7.47 0.47 -2.42
C ILE A 25 -8.96 0.11 -2.53
N GLN A 26 -9.39 -0.52 -3.65
CA GLN A 26 -10.80 -0.76 -3.92
C GLN A 26 -11.51 -1.52 -2.80
N SER A 27 -10.86 -2.52 -2.20
CA SER A 27 -11.46 -3.26 -1.08
C SER A 27 -11.82 -2.36 0.10
N GLY A 28 -10.92 -1.45 0.52
CA GLY A 28 -11.18 -0.50 1.60
C GLY A 28 -12.15 0.62 1.25
N LEU A 29 -12.30 0.96 -0.04
CA LEU A 29 -13.32 1.90 -0.50
C LEU A 29 -14.73 1.28 -0.48
N GLU A 30 -14.86 0.01 -0.87
CA GLU A 30 -16.15 -0.68 -0.88
C GLU A 30 -16.56 -1.16 0.52
N ASN A 31 -15.59 -1.48 1.39
CA ASN A 31 -15.83 -2.04 2.73
C ASN A 31 -15.23 -1.12 3.79
N HIS A 32 -15.97 -0.07 4.16
CA HIS A 32 -15.53 0.95 5.13
C HIS A 32 -15.27 0.41 6.55
N ASP A 33 -15.70 -0.81 6.85
CA ASP A 33 -15.43 -1.54 8.11
C ASP A 33 -14.10 -2.32 8.09
N SER A 34 -13.35 -2.25 6.98
CA SER A 34 -12.01 -2.84 6.87
C SER A 34 -11.03 -2.24 7.88
N GLY A 35 -10.33 -3.10 8.63
CA GLY A 35 -9.26 -2.65 9.53
C GLY A 35 -8.01 -2.08 8.84
N VAL A 36 -7.74 -2.49 7.59
CA VAL A 36 -6.59 -2.03 6.79
C VAL A 36 -7.04 -1.57 5.39
N GLY A 37 -7.74 -2.44 4.65
CA GLY A 37 -8.43 -2.06 3.40
C GLY A 37 -7.55 -1.94 2.15
N ILE A 38 -6.29 -2.41 2.16
CA ILE A 38 -5.42 -2.42 0.99
C ILE A 38 -4.84 -3.80 0.69
N TYR A 39 -4.63 -4.10 -0.58
CA TYR A 39 -4.01 -5.34 -1.07
C TYR A 39 -2.98 -5.04 -2.15
N ALA A 40 -1.90 -5.82 -2.19
CA ALA A 40 -0.94 -5.75 -3.28
C ALA A 40 -1.40 -6.66 -4.43
N PRO A 41 -1.81 -6.12 -5.59
CA PRO A 41 -2.24 -6.94 -6.74
C PRO A 41 -1.08 -7.74 -7.36
N ASP A 42 0.14 -7.24 -7.22
CA ASP A 42 1.38 -7.90 -7.61
C ASP A 42 2.53 -7.52 -6.65
N ALA A 43 3.69 -8.17 -6.78
CA ALA A 43 4.83 -7.93 -5.89
C ALA A 43 5.44 -6.53 -6.03
N GLU A 44 5.37 -5.95 -7.24
CA GLU A 44 5.94 -4.63 -7.53
C GLU A 44 5.11 -3.51 -6.88
N ALA A 45 3.82 -3.74 -6.63
CA ALA A 45 2.92 -2.81 -5.98
C ALA A 45 3.44 -2.30 -4.63
N TYR A 46 4.11 -3.16 -3.84
CA TYR A 46 4.75 -2.73 -2.58
C TYR A 46 5.81 -1.65 -2.79
N THR A 47 6.46 -1.62 -3.95
CA THR A 47 7.48 -0.61 -4.30
C THR A 47 6.86 0.60 -4.99
N VAL A 48 5.97 0.38 -5.98
CA VAL A 48 5.36 1.46 -6.77
C VAL A 48 4.45 2.35 -5.91
N PHE A 49 3.74 1.75 -4.96
CA PHE A 49 2.82 2.40 -4.03
C PHE A 49 3.36 2.45 -2.60
N ALA A 50 4.69 2.43 -2.43
CA ALA A 50 5.38 2.40 -1.13
C ALA A 50 4.94 3.53 -0.19
N ASP A 51 4.67 4.73 -0.72
CA ASP A 51 4.23 5.89 0.09
C ASP A 51 2.88 5.64 0.80
N LEU A 52 2.10 4.65 0.34
CA LEU A 52 0.91 4.15 1.01
C LEU A 52 1.20 2.90 1.87
N PHE A 53 1.91 1.91 1.31
CA PHE A 53 2.19 0.64 1.99
C PHE A 53 3.08 0.80 3.21
N ASP A 54 4.20 1.51 3.10
CA ASP A 54 5.22 1.62 4.16
C ASP A 54 4.63 2.11 5.51
N PRO A 55 3.88 3.24 5.58
CA PRO A 55 3.33 3.69 6.86
C PRO A 55 2.21 2.79 7.39
N ILE A 56 1.47 2.09 6.53
CA ILE A 56 0.45 1.12 6.96
C ILE A 56 1.10 -0.13 7.55
N ILE A 57 2.17 -0.63 6.92
CA ILE A 57 2.94 -1.78 7.41
C ILE A 57 3.57 -1.44 8.76
N ASP A 58 4.18 -0.26 8.90
CA ASP A 58 4.78 0.19 10.15
C ASP A 58 3.76 0.19 11.30
N ASP A 59 2.59 0.82 11.09
CA ASP A 59 1.51 0.87 12.08
C ASP A 59 0.93 -0.50 12.41
N TYR A 60 0.55 -1.28 11.39
CA TYR A 60 -0.06 -2.59 11.57
C TYR A 60 0.87 -3.59 12.27
N HIS A 61 2.17 -3.54 11.94
CA HIS A 61 3.20 -4.38 12.56
C HIS A 61 3.85 -3.75 13.80
N LYS A 62 3.33 -2.61 14.30
CA LYS A 62 3.75 -1.96 15.55
C LYS A 62 5.24 -1.58 15.56
N GLY A 63 5.75 -1.02 14.47
CA GLY A 63 7.12 -0.50 14.40
C GLY A 63 8.01 -1.12 13.31
N PHE A 64 7.45 -1.73 12.25
CA PHE A 64 8.24 -2.31 11.16
C PHE A 64 8.53 -1.25 10.09
N LYS A 65 9.70 -0.61 10.18
CA LYS A 65 10.08 0.50 9.31
C LYS A 65 10.49 -0.01 7.94
N LYS A 66 10.40 0.86 6.92
CA LYS A 66 10.91 0.61 5.57
C LYS A 66 12.36 0.10 5.52
N THR A 67 13.19 0.53 6.47
CA THR A 67 14.61 0.13 6.58
C THR A 67 14.82 -1.23 7.23
N ASP A 68 13.79 -1.75 7.90
CA ASP A 68 13.85 -3.01 8.60
C ASP A 68 13.71 -4.17 7.61
N LYS A 69 14.27 -5.32 7.98
CA LYS A 69 14.19 -6.54 7.18
C LYS A 69 13.50 -7.61 7.98
N HIS A 70 12.57 -8.31 7.35
CA HIS A 70 11.99 -9.50 7.96
C HIS A 70 13.11 -10.52 8.23
N PRO A 71 13.15 -11.15 9.42
CA PRO A 71 14.15 -12.15 9.73
C PRO A 71 14.10 -13.32 8.73
N PRO A 72 15.22 -14.04 8.54
CA PRO A 72 15.20 -15.30 7.79
C PRO A 72 14.23 -16.29 8.45
N LYS A 73 13.70 -17.22 7.64
CA LYS A 73 12.87 -18.33 8.12
C LYS A 73 13.64 -19.29 9.01
#